data_AF-A0A8T4URP1-F1
#
_entry.id   AF-A0A8T4URP1-F1
#
_cell.length_a   1.000
_cell.length_b   1.000
_cell.length_c   1.000
_cell.angle_alpha   90.00
_cell.angle_beta   90.00
_cell.angle_gamma   90.00
#
_symmetry.space_group_name_H-M   'P 1'
#
loop_
_entity.id
_entity.type
_entity.pdbx_description
1 polymer ?
#
loop_
_entity_poly.entity_id
_entity_poly.type
_entity_poly.pdbx_seq_one_letter_code
_entity_poly.pdbx_strand_id
1 'polypeptide(L)'
;MTDEIRAERIAQWARGNPQPPVRMEIHPTDRCNLKCRFCWQVEMPGDFDFSRELREEKWKSVVHEAGQMGVKEWVVSGGGEPFMRPALTLELMRIIKSHGAWGQLTTNGTLVQEQAVRDIVEMGWDQVQISLDGPDAGSQDYLRAQKNVFSRAVHTAQRLTQYKRL
;
A
#
# COMPACT_ATOMS: atom_id res chain seq x y z
N MET A 1 10.69 -18.09 -1.46
CA MET A 1 11.39 -18.47 -2.71
C MET A 1 12.77 -18.99 -2.35
N THR A 2 13.13 -20.19 -2.80
CA THR A 2 14.45 -20.80 -2.51
C THR A 2 15.54 -20.23 -3.43
N ASP A 3 16.80 -20.51 -3.11
CA ASP A 3 17.93 -20.03 -3.92
C ASP A 3 17.99 -20.72 -5.29
N GLU A 4 17.53 -21.97 -5.40
CA GLU A 4 17.42 -22.68 -6.69
C GLU A 4 16.42 -22.00 -7.62
N ILE A 5 15.27 -21.57 -7.10
CA ILE A 5 14.26 -20.85 -7.89
C ILE A 5 14.82 -19.50 -8.36
N ARG A 6 15.60 -18.81 -7.52
CA ARG A 6 16.25 -17.54 -7.90
C ARG A 6 17.28 -17.77 -9.01
N ALA A 7 18.13 -18.78 -8.87
CA ALA A 7 19.16 -19.12 -9.85
C ALA A 7 18.53 -19.48 -11.22
N GLU A 8 17.48 -20.30 -11.24
CA GLU A 8 16.77 -20.66 -12.47
C GLU A 8 16.16 -19.42 -13.14
N ARG A 9 15.54 -18.53 -12.37
CA ARG A 9 14.97 -17.28 -12.92
C ARG A 9 16.03 -16.38 -13.55
N ILE A 10 17.22 -16.30 -12.96
CA ILE A 10 18.37 -15.57 -13.53
C ILE A 10 18.87 -16.25 -14.80
N ALA A 11 18.95 -17.58 -14.82
CA ALA A 11 19.36 -18.34 -16.01
C ALA A 11 18.38 -18.15 -17.19
N GLN A 12 17.08 -18.09 -16.92
CA GLN A 12 16.05 -17.80 -17.94
C GLN A 12 16.24 -16.41 -18.55
N TRP A 13 16.57 -15.40 -17.73
CA TRP A 13 16.92 -14.07 -18.22
C TRP A 13 18.12 -14.09 -19.17
N ALA A 14 19.19 -14.82 -18.82
CA ALA A 14 20.36 -14.96 -19.68
C ALA A 14 20.06 -15.65 -21.03
N ARG A 15 18.97 -16.42 -21.12
CA ARG A 15 18.50 -17.10 -22.33
C ARG A 15 17.47 -16.30 -23.13
N GLY A 16 17.23 -15.04 -22.78
CA GLY A 16 16.25 -14.19 -23.46
C GLY A 16 14.78 -14.49 -23.10
N ASN A 17 14.54 -15.21 -21.99
CA ASN A 17 13.21 -15.48 -21.46
C ASN A 17 13.00 -14.73 -20.13
N PRO A 18 12.74 -13.40 -20.17
CA PRO A 18 12.66 -12.58 -18.97
C PRO A 18 11.52 -13.05 -18.08
N GLN A 19 11.86 -13.34 -16.83
CA GLN A 19 10.90 -13.70 -15.79
C GLN A 19 10.29 -12.44 -15.17
N PRO A 20 8.98 -12.45 -14.85
CA PRO A 20 8.28 -11.33 -14.23
C PRO A 20 8.80 -11.04 -12.83
N PRO A 21 8.68 -9.83 -12.25
CA PRO A 21 9.01 -9.60 -10.85
C PRO A 21 8.26 -10.57 -9.92
N VAL A 22 8.91 -11.02 -8.85
CA VAL A 22 8.21 -11.82 -7.81
C VAL A 22 7.34 -10.92 -6.94
N ARG A 23 7.92 -9.77 -6.57
CA ARG A 23 7.30 -8.75 -5.74
C ARG A 23 7.28 -7.43 -6.48
N MET A 24 6.17 -6.71 -6.41
CA MET A 24 6.06 -5.32 -6.88
C MET A 24 5.63 -4.42 -5.74
N GLU A 25 6.23 -3.24 -5.68
CA GLU A 25 5.77 -2.14 -4.83
C GLU A 25 5.18 -1.06 -5.73
N ILE A 26 4.00 -0.56 -5.36
CA ILE A 26 3.32 0.50 -6.09
C ILE A 26 2.90 1.60 -5.12
N HIS A 27 2.99 2.84 -5.61
CA HIS A 27 2.60 4.04 -4.90
C HIS A 27 1.41 4.67 -5.64
N PRO A 28 0.14 4.42 -5.23
CA PRO A 28 -1.02 5.00 -5.91
C PRO A 28 -0.97 6.53 -6.01
N THR A 29 -0.23 7.16 -5.08
CA THR A 29 0.12 8.56 -5.03
C THR A 29 1.36 8.77 -4.16
N ASP A 30 2.12 9.82 -4.46
CA ASP A 30 3.22 10.29 -3.62
C ASP A 30 2.77 11.41 -2.66
N ARG A 31 1.48 11.78 -2.68
CA ARG A 31 0.91 12.83 -1.82
C ARG A 31 0.52 12.25 -0.48
N CYS A 32 0.71 13.04 0.57
CA CYS A 32 0.44 12.61 1.94
C CYS A 32 -0.26 13.71 2.73
N ASN A 33 -1.21 13.31 3.58
CA ASN A 33 -1.86 14.23 4.51
C ASN A 33 -0.98 14.61 5.72
N LEU A 34 0.17 13.95 5.91
CA LEU A 34 1.12 14.20 6.99
C LEU A 34 2.42 14.80 6.47
N LYS A 35 3.19 15.48 7.35
CA LYS A 35 4.51 16.06 7.03
C LYS A 35 5.58 15.56 8.00
N CYS A 36 5.73 14.24 8.04
CA CYS A 36 6.56 13.58 9.07
C CYS A 36 8.00 14.10 9.03
N ARG A 37 8.56 14.38 10.22
CA ARG A 37 9.90 14.99 10.39
C ARG A 37 11.05 14.11 9.86
N PHE A 38 10.81 12.81 9.76
CA PHE A 38 11.77 11.80 9.35
C PHE A 38 11.46 11.21 7.96
N CYS A 39 10.39 11.67 7.30
CA CYS A 39 10.02 11.13 6.00
C CYS A 39 11.16 11.40 5.00
N TRP A 40 11.45 10.47 4.10
CA TRP A 40 12.40 10.74 3.01
C TRP A 40 11.75 11.59 1.89
N GLN A 41 10.42 11.72 1.89
CA GLN A 41 9.62 12.53 0.96
C GLN A 41 9.12 13.87 1.58
N VAL A 42 9.93 14.55 2.40
CA VAL A 42 9.50 15.74 3.18
C VAL A 42 8.90 16.86 2.33
N GLU A 43 9.30 16.98 1.06
CA GLU A 43 8.92 18.07 0.17
C GLU A 43 7.63 17.82 -0.63
N MET A 44 6.97 16.68 -0.42
CA MET A 44 5.80 16.33 -1.23
C MET A 44 4.55 17.14 -0.85
N PRO A 45 3.76 17.60 -1.84
CA PRO A 45 2.60 18.41 -1.57
C PRO A 45 1.47 17.57 -0.99
N GLY A 46 0.89 18.05 0.12
CA GLY A 46 -0.21 17.39 0.83
C GLY A 46 -1.62 17.76 0.34
N ASP A 47 -1.72 18.37 -0.84
CA ASP A 47 -3.00 18.64 -1.50
C ASP A 47 -3.54 17.38 -2.22
N PHE A 48 -4.76 17.45 -2.75
CA PHE A 48 -5.45 16.37 -3.46
C PHE A 48 -5.42 16.54 -5.00
N ASP A 49 -4.46 17.27 -5.56
CA ASP A 49 -4.31 17.46 -7.01
C ASP A 49 -3.45 16.35 -7.64
N PHE A 50 -4.11 15.32 -8.17
CA PHE A 50 -3.42 14.19 -8.81
C PHE A 50 -3.15 14.39 -10.31
N SER A 51 -3.29 15.61 -10.85
CA SER A 51 -3.21 15.89 -12.30
C SER A 51 -1.86 15.55 -12.95
N ARG A 52 -0.78 15.56 -12.15
CA ARG A 52 0.59 15.20 -12.59
C ARG A 52 0.96 13.74 -12.29
N GLU A 53 0.07 12.98 -11.67
CA GLU A 53 0.28 11.57 -11.36
C GLU A 53 -0.30 10.66 -12.45
N LEU A 54 0.00 9.37 -12.34
CA LEU A 54 -0.53 8.39 -13.26
C LEU A 54 -2.06 8.30 -13.16
N ARG A 55 -2.72 8.35 -14.32
CA ARG A 55 -4.18 8.22 -14.45
C ARG A 55 -4.64 6.84 -13.97
N GLU A 56 -5.88 6.79 -13.45
CA GLU A 56 -6.45 5.58 -12.87
C GLU A 56 -6.52 4.42 -13.86
N GLU A 57 -6.87 4.68 -15.11
CA GLU A 57 -6.95 3.63 -16.13
C GLU A 57 -5.58 2.99 -16.37
N LYS A 58 -4.52 3.81 -16.32
CA LYS A 58 -3.17 3.30 -16.52
C LYS A 58 -2.67 2.52 -15.32
N TRP A 59 -3.02 2.93 -14.09
CA TRP A 59 -2.77 2.12 -12.90
C TRP A 59 -3.45 0.74 -12.98
N LYS A 60 -4.73 0.70 -13.34
CA LYS A 60 -5.49 -0.56 -13.50
C LYS A 60 -4.88 -1.46 -14.57
N SER A 61 -4.47 -0.91 -15.72
CA SER A 61 -3.78 -1.67 -16.78
C SER A 61 -2.46 -2.25 -16.29
N VAL A 62 -1.61 -1.46 -15.62
CA VAL A 62 -0.31 -1.92 -15.11
C VAL A 62 -0.46 -3.06 -14.10
N VAL A 63 -1.37 -2.92 -13.13
CA VAL A 63 -1.60 -3.95 -12.11
C VAL A 63 -2.21 -5.21 -12.73
N HIS A 64 -3.11 -5.06 -13.71
CA HIS A 64 -3.71 -6.20 -14.40
C HIS A 64 -2.68 -6.97 -15.25
N GLU A 65 -1.87 -6.27 -16.06
CA GLU A 65 -0.79 -6.84 -16.87
C GLU A 65 0.24 -7.58 -16.01
N ALA A 66 0.67 -6.96 -14.91
CA ALA A 66 1.58 -7.58 -13.95
C ALA A 66 0.97 -8.84 -13.29
N GLY A 67 -0.32 -8.83 -13.00
CA GLY A 67 -1.06 -9.99 -12.52
C GLY A 67 -1.07 -11.14 -13.54
N GLN A 68 -1.34 -10.84 -14.82
CA GLN A 68 -1.29 -11.83 -15.92
C GLN A 68 0.11 -12.42 -16.10
N MET A 69 1.15 -11.61 -15.85
CA MET A 69 2.54 -12.08 -15.85
C MET A 69 2.85 -13.00 -14.67
N GLY A 70 2.02 -13.04 -13.62
CA GLY A 70 2.17 -13.95 -12.49
C GLY A 70 2.97 -13.38 -11.31
N VAL A 71 3.02 -12.06 -11.13
CA VAL A 71 3.56 -11.41 -9.93
C VAL A 71 2.84 -11.95 -8.69
N LYS A 72 3.60 -12.33 -7.66
CA LYS A 72 3.09 -13.10 -6.51
C LYS A 72 2.86 -12.26 -5.26
N GLU A 73 3.65 -11.21 -5.07
CA GLU A 73 3.61 -10.38 -3.87
C GLU A 73 3.47 -8.91 -4.25
N TRP A 74 2.60 -8.20 -3.56
CA TRP A 74 2.36 -6.78 -3.79
C TRP A 74 2.51 -5.99 -2.50
N VAL A 75 3.14 -4.83 -2.61
CA VAL A 75 3.15 -3.80 -1.58
C VAL A 75 2.41 -2.61 -2.15
N VAL A 76 1.21 -2.38 -1.65
CA VAL A 76 0.47 -1.14 -1.84
C VAL A 76 0.91 -0.22 -0.71
N SER A 77 2.01 0.47 -0.94
CA SER A 77 2.47 1.57 -0.09
C SER A 77 2.13 2.88 -0.77
N GLY A 78 2.56 3.99 -0.20
CA GLY A 78 2.74 5.22 -0.95
C GLY A 78 4.19 5.66 -0.82
N GLY A 79 4.66 6.49 -1.77
CA GLY A 79 5.60 7.54 -1.42
C GLY A 79 4.95 8.49 -0.40
N GLY A 80 3.64 8.70 -0.53
CA GLY A 80 2.77 9.36 0.44
C GLY A 80 1.80 8.42 1.15
N GLU A 81 0.51 8.77 1.17
CA GLU A 81 -0.55 7.99 1.84
C GLU A 81 -1.53 7.41 0.80
N PRO A 82 -1.62 6.07 0.65
CA PRO A 82 -2.54 5.44 -0.30
C PRO A 82 -4.00 5.88 -0.17
N PHE A 83 -4.47 6.15 1.06
CA PHE A 83 -5.84 6.61 1.30
C PHE A 83 -6.08 8.09 1.02
N MET A 84 -5.12 8.81 0.44
CA MET A 84 -5.39 10.04 -0.31
C MET A 84 -6.18 9.75 -1.60
N ARG A 85 -6.07 8.53 -2.15
CA ARG A 85 -6.83 8.04 -3.31
C ARG A 85 -7.59 6.73 -2.99
N PRO A 86 -8.58 6.76 -2.07
CA PRO A 86 -9.18 5.54 -1.51
C PRO A 86 -9.84 4.64 -2.56
N ALA A 87 -10.58 5.23 -3.51
CA ALA A 87 -11.26 4.48 -4.56
C ALA A 87 -10.27 3.74 -5.48
N LEU A 88 -9.21 4.43 -5.92
CA LEU A 88 -8.14 3.82 -6.71
C LEU A 88 -7.43 2.73 -5.90
N THR A 89 -6.99 3.04 -4.68
CA THR A 89 -6.23 2.12 -3.82
C THR A 89 -7.00 0.80 -3.62
N LEU A 90 -8.28 0.88 -3.24
CA LEU A 90 -9.12 -0.31 -3.07
C LEU A 90 -9.32 -1.08 -4.38
N GLU A 91 -9.46 -0.38 -5.51
CA GLU A 91 -9.61 -1.02 -6.81
C GLU A 91 -8.34 -1.78 -7.24
N LEU A 92 -7.15 -1.20 -7.05
CA LEU A 92 -5.89 -1.87 -7.33
C LEU A 92 -5.73 -3.11 -6.45
N MET A 93 -6.09 -3.02 -5.18
CA MET A 93 -6.08 -4.16 -4.25
C MET A 93 -7.02 -5.28 -4.72
N ARG A 94 -8.23 -4.96 -5.20
CA ARG A 94 -9.16 -5.96 -5.75
C ARG A 94 -8.59 -6.65 -7.00
N ILE A 95 -7.96 -5.89 -7.91
CA ILE A 95 -7.32 -6.47 -9.10
C ILE A 95 -6.18 -7.42 -8.66
N ILE A 96 -5.34 -7.01 -7.71
CA ILE A 96 -4.29 -7.86 -7.14
C ILE A 96 -4.86 -9.17 -6.58
N LYS A 97 -5.93 -9.09 -5.78
CA LYS A 97 -6.58 -10.29 -5.21
C LYS A 97 -7.22 -11.18 -6.26
N SER A 98 -7.77 -10.62 -7.35
CA SER A 98 -8.35 -11.40 -8.45
C SER A 98 -7.34 -12.30 -9.17
N HIS A 99 -6.05 -11.97 -9.11
CA HIS A 99 -4.95 -12.78 -9.64
C HIS A 99 -4.38 -13.77 -8.61
N GLY A 100 -5.01 -13.90 -7.43
CA GLY A 100 -4.58 -14.79 -6.36
C GLY A 100 -3.25 -14.40 -5.71
N ALA A 101 -2.83 -13.14 -5.87
CA ALA A 101 -1.58 -12.66 -5.30
C ALA A 101 -1.73 -12.28 -3.82
N TRP A 102 -0.62 -12.34 -3.09
CA TRP A 102 -0.51 -11.87 -1.72
C TRP A 102 -0.26 -10.36 -1.70
N GLY A 103 -0.91 -9.64 -0.79
CA GLY A 103 -0.83 -8.19 -0.69
C GLY A 103 -0.56 -7.65 0.71
N GLN A 104 0.37 -6.71 0.81
CA GLN A 104 0.57 -5.83 1.97
C GLN A 104 0.09 -4.42 1.62
N LEU A 105 -0.72 -3.83 2.51
CA LEU A 105 -1.07 -2.42 2.49
C LEU A 105 -0.28 -1.70 3.58
N THR A 106 0.41 -0.61 3.24
CA THR A 106 1.10 0.23 4.22
C THR A 106 0.42 1.60 4.27
N THR A 107 -0.04 2.02 5.45
CA THR A 107 -0.79 3.28 5.62
C THR A 107 -0.43 3.93 6.96
N ASN A 108 -0.46 5.26 7.02
CA ASN A 108 -0.39 6.01 8.27
C ASN A 108 -1.67 5.83 9.13
N GLY A 109 -2.71 5.19 8.58
CA GLY A 109 -3.91 4.79 9.29
C GLY A 109 -4.89 5.93 9.59
N THR A 110 -4.57 7.17 9.20
CA THR A 110 -5.38 8.34 9.56
C THR A 110 -6.59 8.53 8.63
N LEU A 111 -6.48 8.17 7.35
CA LEU A 111 -7.52 8.40 6.34
C LEU A 111 -8.41 7.18 6.05
N VAL A 112 -8.13 6.03 6.66
CA VAL A 112 -8.91 4.81 6.43
C VAL A 112 -10.30 4.97 7.05
N GLN A 113 -11.34 5.03 6.22
CA GLN A 113 -12.72 5.14 6.68
C GLN A 113 -13.33 3.76 6.99
N GLU A 114 -14.48 3.73 7.65
CA GLU A 114 -15.13 2.47 8.03
C GLU A 114 -15.45 1.58 6.83
N GLN A 115 -15.98 2.16 5.74
CA GLN A 115 -16.26 1.39 4.52
C GLN A 115 -14.99 0.77 3.95
N ALA A 116 -13.87 1.51 3.93
CA ALA A 116 -12.59 0.97 3.47
C ALA A 116 -12.12 -0.18 4.36
N VAL A 117 -12.32 -0.11 5.70
CA VAL A 117 -12.00 -1.23 6.60
C VAL A 117 -12.80 -2.48 6.23
N ARG A 118 -14.10 -2.35 5.97
CA ARG A 118 -14.96 -3.46 5.54
C ARG A 118 -14.48 -4.05 4.21
N ASP A 119 -14.27 -3.20 3.21
CA ASP A 119 -13.79 -3.61 1.89
C ASP A 119 -12.46 -4.38 1.97
N ILE A 120 -11.50 -3.92 2.78
CA ILE A 120 -10.20 -4.58 3.00
C ILE A 120 -10.38 -5.98 3.60
N VAL A 121 -11.28 -6.13 4.57
CA VAL A 121 -11.55 -7.42 5.22
C VAL A 121 -12.30 -8.35 4.28
N GLU A 122 -13.36 -7.87 3.64
CA GLU A 122 -14.22 -8.63 2.72
C GLU A 122 -13.46 -9.13 1.49
N MET A 123 -12.53 -8.35 0.95
CA MET A 123 -11.69 -8.79 -0.18
C MET A 123 -10.63 -9.82 0.22
N GLY A 124 -10.51 -10.15 1.51
CA GLY A 124 -9.50 -11.08 2.02
C GLY A 124 -8.07 -10.56 1.86
N TRP A 125 -7.85 -9.26 2.12
CA TRP A 125 -6.51 -8.68 2.05
C TRP A 125 -5.59 -9.29 3.12
N ASP A 126 -4.33 -9.57 2.76
CA ASP A 126 -3.49 -10.47 3.56
C ASP A 126 -2.81 -9.77 4.74
N GLN A 127 -2.29 -8.55 4.52
CA GLN A 127 -1.59 -7.80 5.57
C GLN A 127 -1.86 -6.29 5.48
N VAL A 128 -2.18 -5.68 6.62
CA VAL A 128 -2.19 -4.23 6.77
C VAL A 128 -1.12 -3.82 7.78
N GLN A 129 -0.20 -2.97 7.36
CA GLN A 129 0.84 -2.36 8.18
C GLN A 129 0.43 -0.90 8.45
N ILE A 130 0.22 -0.59 9.73
CA ILE A 130 -0.11 0.77 10.19
C ILE A 130 1.15 1.39 10.78
N SER A 131 1.51 2.58 10.31
CA SER A 131 2.75 3.22 10.74
C SER A 131 2.62 3.90 12.12
N LEU A 132 3.21 3.29 13.13
CA LEU A 132 3.36 3.80 14.50
C LEU A 132 4.85 3.83 14.84
N ASP A 133 5.44 5.02 14.98
CA ASP A 133 6.87 5.25 15.26
C ASP A 133 7.12 5.82 16.66
N GLY A 134 6.06 6.10 17.41
CA GLY A 134 6.12 6.49 18.83
C GLY A 134 5.28 5.56 19.70
N PRO A 135 5.70 5.26 20.94
CA PRO A 135 4.93 4.43 21.87
C PRO A 135 3.69 5.15 22.43
N ASP A 136 3.58 6.46 22.26
CA ASP A 136 2.52 7.29 22.82
C ASP A 136 2.10 8.41 21.86
N ALA A 137 1.00 9.09 22.18
CA ALA A 137 0.47 10.17 21.36
C ALA A 137 1.43 11.36 21.21
N GLY A 138 2.16 11.73 22.27
CA GLY A 138 3.09 12.86 22.23
C GLY A 138 4.25 12.60 21.26
N SER A 139 4.87 11.42 21.35
CA SER A 139 5.98 11.02 20.47
C SER A 139 5.53 10.82 19.02
N GLN A 140 4.45 10.07 18.79
CA GLN A 140 3.91 9.83 17.45
C GLN A 140 3.49 11.12 16.75
N ASP A 141 2.69 11.96 17.41
CA ASP A 141 2.17 13.20 16.83
C ASP A 141 3.31 14.19 16.54
N TYR A 142 4.34 14.24 17.41
CA TYR A 142 5.54 15.04 17.20
C TYR A 142 6.30 14.59 15.94
N LEU A 143 6.59 13.30 15.82
CA LEU A 143 7.34 12.72 14.69
C LEU A 143 6.57 12.86 13.37
N ARG A 144 5.25 12.72 13.41
CA ARG A 144 4.35 12.84 12.25
C ARG A 144 3.93 14.29 11.93
N ALA A 145 4.36 15.24 12.76
CA ALA A 145 4.10 16.68 12.65
C ALA A 145 2.61 17.06 12.60
N GLN A 146 1.74 16.27 13.24
CA GLN A 146 0.31 16.53 13.31
C GLN A 146 -0.29 15.91 14.58
N LYS A 147 -1.29 16.58 15.16
CA LYS A 147 -2.03 16.08 16.33
C LYS A 147 -3.00 14.96 15.97
N ASN A 148 -3.29 14.09 16.94
CA ASN A 148 -4.23 12.99 16.87
C ASN A 148 -3.86 11.91 15.85
N VAL A 149 -2.59 11.81 15.43
CA VAL A 149 -2.16 10.77 14.49
C VAL A 149 -2.17 9.42 15.20
N PHE A 150 -1.64 9.37 16.42
CA PHE A 150 -1.63 8.13 17.22
C PHE A 150 -3.04 7.55 17.43
N SER A 151 -3.97 8.39 17.92
CA SER A 151 -5.33 7.94 18.22
C SER A 151 -6.08 7.46 16.96
N ARG A 152 -5.92 8.15 15.83
CA ARG A 152 -6.51 7.74 14.54
C ARG A 152 -5.91 6.43 14.02
N ALA A 153 -4.58 6.30 14.06
CA ALA A 153 -3.88 5.09 13.62
C ALA A 153 -4.29 3.86 14.48
N VAL A 154 -4.30 4.00 15.81
CA VAL A 154 -4.75 2.96 16.74
C VAL A 154 -6.22 2.61 16.50
N HIS A 155 -7.09 3.61 16.31
CA HIS A 155 -8.50 3.37 16.04
C HIS A 155 -8.72 2.58 14.73
N THR A 156 -7.95 2.87 13.68
CA THR A 156 -7.97 2.08 12.45
C THR A 156 -7.50 0.64 12.69
N ALA A 157 -6.43 0.43 13.45
CA ALA A 157 -5.94 -0.91 13.81
C ALA A 157 -7.00 -1.73 14.57
N GLN A 158 -7.68 -1.10 15.53
CA GLN A 158 -8.75 -1.70 16.31
C GLN A 158 -9.93 -2.11 15.42
N ARG A 159 -10.38 -1.23 14.52
CA ARG A 159 -11.48 -1.54 13.59
C ARG A 159 -11.14 -2.70 12.67
N LEU A 160 -9.96 -2.72 12.05
CA LEU A 160 -9.51 -3.85 11.22
C LEU A 160 -9.55 -5.17 11.99
N THR A 161 -9.10 -5.15 13.25
CA THR A 161 -9.11 -6.34 14.12
C THR A 161 -10.53 -6.76 14.51
N GLN A 162 -11.41 -5.81 14.77
CA GLN A 162 -12.81 -6.07 15.10
C GLN A 162 -13.55 -6.70 13.92
N TYR A 163 -13.44 -6.10 12.72
CA TYR A 163 -14.12 -6.59 11.52
C TYR A 163 -13.57 -7.94 11.04
N LYS A 164 -12.27 -8.20 11.18
CA LYS A 164 -11.68 -9.51 10.86
C LYS A 164 -12.23 -10.66 11.72
N ARG A 165 -12.75 -10.35 12.91
CA ARG A 165 -13.30 -11.34 13.85
C ARG A 165 -14.78 -11.62 13.63
N LEU A 166 -15.45 -10.82 12.81
CA LEU A 166 -16.84 -11.02 12.39
C LEU A 166 -16.89 -11.97 11.20
#